data_AF-A0A926Q733-F1
#
_entry.id   AF-A0A926Q733-F1
#
_cell.length_a   1.000
_cell.length_b   1.000
_cell.length_c   1.000
_cell.angle_alpha   90.00
_cell.angle_beta   90.00
_cell.angle_gamma   90.00
#
_symmetry.space_group_name_H-M   'P 1'
#
loop_
_entity.id
_entity.type
_entity.pdbx_description
1 polymer ?
#
loop_
_entity_poly.entity_id
_entity_poly.type
_entity_poly.pdbx_seq_one_letter_code
_entity_poly.pdbx_strand_id
1 'polypeptide(L)'
;MSTPAPRPTEPTPPKEPFAYVSQERGLLTLKIREPILMGLFFLAFTVVGVIFFFMVKKGADQGAEGAMGVAFLILAVFGGLGVIGMAIAAARWRWKREYVRIMGRSPWT
;
A
#
# COMPACT_ATOMS: atom_id res chain seq x y z
N MET A 1 -2.61 26.15 -49.31
CA MET A 1 -1.92 25.38 -48.25
C MET A 1 -2.81 25.39 -47.02
N SER A 2 -3.44 24.27 -46.70
CA SER A 2 -4.35 24.17 -45.55
C SER A 2 -3.55 23.82 -44.32
N THR A 3 -3.49 24.72 -43.34
CA THR A 3 -2.86 24.46 -42.04
C THR A 3 -3.58 23.29 -41.38
N PRO A 4 -2.90 22.21 -40.95
CA PRO A 4 -3.56 21.14 -40.24
C PRO A 4 -4.05 21.68 -38.89
N ALA A 5 -5.35 21.49 -38.61
CA ALA A 5 -5.92 21.84 -37.31
C ALA A 5 -5.15 21.11 -36.19
N PRO A 6 -4.91 21.76 -35.04
CA PRO A 6 -4.28 21.11 -33.90
C PRO A 6 -5.16 19.91 -33.49
N ARG A 7 -4.58 18.71 -33.54
CA ARG A 7 -5.24 17.50 -33.06
C ARG A 7 -5.61 17.71 -31.60
N PRO A 8 -6.82 17.32 -31.16
CA PRO A 8 -7.18 17.36 -29.74
C PRO A 8 -6.10 16.59 -28.97
N THR A 9 -5.47 17.28 -28.02
CA THR A 9 -4.41 16.72 -27.19
C THR A 9 -5.01 15.54 -26.42
N GLU A 10 -4.62 14.31 -26.77
CA GLU A 10 -5.08 13.14 -26.02
C GLU A 10 -4.66 13.29 -24.56
N PRO A 11 -5.53 12.95 -23.59
CA PRO A 11 -5.19 13.02 -22.19
C PRO A 11 -3.96 12.15 -21.90
N THR A 12 -2.88 12.76 -21.40
CA THR A 12 -1.70 12.02 -21.00
C THR A 12 -1.97 11.25 -19.70
N PRO A 13 -1.69 9.94 -19.66
CA PRO A 13 -1.96 9.14 -18.47
C PRO A 13 -1.08 9.61 -17.29
N PRO A 14 -1.66 9.82 -16.10
CA PRO A 14 -0.89 10.24 -14.94
C PRO A 14 0.11 9.14 -14.52
N LYS A 15 1.33 9.55 -14.13
CA LYS A 15 2.42 8.63 -13.71
C LYS A 15 2.03 7.86 -12.43
N GLU A 16 2.13 6.53 -12.46
CA GLU A 16 1.83 5.69 -11.28
C GLU A 16 2.88 5.91 -10.16
N PRO A 17 2.45 6.25 -8.93
CA PRO A 17 3.33 6.23 -7.77
C PRO A 17 3.64 4.78 -7.37
N PHE A 18 4.91 4.49 -7.10
CA PHE A 18 5.37 3.15 -6.68
C PHE A 18 5.10 2.04 -7.72
N ALA A 19 5.40 2.31 -8.99
CA ALA A 19 5.19 1.37 -10.11
C ALA A 19 5.88 0.00 -9.95
N TYR A 20 6.91 -0.12 -9.09
CA TYR A 20 7.54 -1.41 -8.77
C TYR A 20 6.60 -2.38 -8.01
N VAL A 21 5.52 -1.86 -7.39
CA VAL A 21 4.53 -2.67 -6.65
C VAL A 21 3.49 -3.31 -7.60
N SER A 22 3.27 -2.71 -8.78
CA SER A 22 2.40 -3.26 -9.83
C SER A 22 3.13 -4.12 -10.86
N GLN A 23 4.46 -4.12 -10.84
CA GLN A 23 5.32 -4.77 -11.85
C GLN A 23 5.35 -6.30 -11.68
N GLU A 24 5.37 -7.03 -12.81
CA GLU A 24 5.33 -8.50 -12.82
C GLU A 24 6.59 -9.19 -12.28
N ARG A 25 7.66 -8.44 -11.97
CA ARG A 25 8.96 -8.95 -11.49
C ARG A 25 9.35 -8.41 -10.11
N GLY A 26 8.40 -8.25 -9.20
CA GLY A 26 8.67 -7.85 -7.81
C GLY A 26 9.04 -9.05 -6.92
N LEU A 27 10.08 -8.89 -6.08
CA LEU A 27 10.61 -9.89 -5.13
C LEU A 27 9.59 -10.36 -4.07
N LEU A 28 8.45 -9.65 -3.93
CA LEU A 28 7.34 -9.99 -3.06
C LEU A 28 6.11 -10.31 -3.92
N THR A 29 5.91 -11.60 -4.15
CA THR A 29 4.96 -12.31 -5.03
C THR A 29 3.47 -12.05 -4.78
N LEU A 30 3.10 -11.00 -4.05
CA LEU A 30 1.71 -10.62 -3.83
C LEU A 30 1.33 -9.59 -4.89
N LYS A 31 0.86 -10.11 -6.04
CA LYS A 31 0.29 -9.34 -7.18
C LYS A 31 -1.00 -8.64 -6.77
N ILE A 32 -0.92 -7.70 -5.83
CA ILE A 32 -2.08 -6.92 -5.41
C ILE A 32 -2.18 -5.70 -6.32
N ARG A 33 -2.71 -5.93 -7.52
CA ARG A 33 -2.99 -4.87 -8.52
C ARG A 33 -3.99 -3.85 -7.98
N GLU A 34 -4.86 -4.27 -7.06
CA GLU A 34 -5.91 -3.47 -6.47
C GLU A 34 -5.43 -2.74 -5.19
N PRO A 35 -5.27 -1.40 -5.21
CA PRO A 35 -4.82 -0.67 -4.02
C PRO A 35 -5.73 -0.84 -2.79
N ILE A 36 -7.03 -1.14 -2.97
CA ILE A 36 -7.92 -1.45 -1.83
C ILE A 36 -7.50 -2.76 -1.16
N LEU A 37 -7.35 -3.83 -1.93
CA LEU A 37 -6.93 -5.14 -1.40
C LEU A 37 -5.58 -5.02 -0.70
N MET A 38 -4.67 -4.20 -1.23
CA MET A 38 -3.36 -3.94 -0.60
C MET A 38 -3.56 -3.24 0.74
N GLY A 39 -4.38 -2.19 0.77
CA GLY A 39 -4.71 -1.48 2.00
C GLY A 39 -5.37 -2.38 3.05
N LEU A 40 -6.33 -3.21 2.65
CA LEU A 40 -7.00 -4.18 3.54
C LEU A 40 -6.03 -5.24 4.07
N PHE A 41 -5.14 -5.74 3.22
CA PHE A 41 -4.12 -6.69 3.63
C PHE A 41 -3.19 -6.09 4.68
N PHE A 42 -2.66 -4.89 4.43
CA PHE A 42 -1.78 -4.22 5.40
C PHE A 42 -2.52 -3.76 6.66
N LEU A 43 -3.79 -3.40 6.56
CA LEU A 43 -4.64 -3.13 7.71
C LEU A 43 -4.79 -4.38 8.58
N ALA A 44 -5.16 -5.53 8.00
CA ALA A 44 -5.26 -6.79 8.72
C ALA A 44 -3.92 -7.20 9.34
N PHE A 45 -2.82 -7.03 8.59
CA PHE A 45 -1.46 -7.28 9.07
C PHE A 45 -1.09 -6.40 10.27
N THR A 46 -1.39 -5.10 10.23
CA THR A 46 -1.22 -4.19 11.38
C THR A 46 -2.06 -4.61 12.57
N VAL A 47 -3.34 -4.96 12.36
CA VAL A 47 -4.24 -5.40 13.44
C VAL A 47 -3.70 -6.63 14.15
N VAL A 48 -3.24 -7.64 13.39
CA VAL A 48 -2.60 -8.83 13.98
C VAL A 48 -1.35 -8.46 14.78
N GLY A 49 -0.51 -7.57 14.26
CA GLY A 49 0.65 -7.05 14.98
C GLY A 49 0.33 -6.38 16.30
N VAL A 50 -0.72 -5.55 16.32
CA VAL A 50 -1.20 -4.86 17.52
C VAL A 50 -1.75 -5.86 18.55
N ILE A 51 -2.50 -6.87 18.10
CA ILE A 51 -2.99 -7.94 18.98
C ILE A 51 -1.81 -8.67 19.63
N PHE A 52 -0.81 -9.08 18.85
CA PHE A 52 0.39 -9.73 19.40
C PHE A 52 1.17 -8.84 20.34
N PHE A 53 1.30 -7.54 20.03
CA PHE A 53 1.90 -6.57 20.95
C PHE A 53 1.22 -6.59 22.32
N PHE A 54 -0.12 -6.53 22.36
CA PHE A 54 -0.84 -6.56 23.63
C PHE A 54 -0.71 -7.90 24.36
N MET A 55 -0.70 -9.02 23.63
CA MET A 55 -0.48 -10.35 24.23
C MET A 55 0.90 -10.46 24.88
N VAL A 56 1.96 -10.02 24.18
CA VAL A 56 3.33 -10.07 24.70
C VAL A 56 3.53 -9.03 25.81
N LYS A 57 2.98 -7.82 25.66
CA LYS A 57 3.01 -6.79 26.71
C LYS A 57 2.36 -7.30 28.00
N LYS A 58 1.21 -7.98 27.92
CA LYS A 58 0.56 -8.57 29.08
C LYS A 58 1.46 -9.59 29.79
N GLY A 59 2.20 -10.41 29.04
CA GLY A 59 3.19 -11.33 29.62
C GLY A 59 4.42 -10.62 30.20
N ALA A 60 4.89 -9.54 29.57
CA ALA A 60 5.98 -8.70 30.06
C ALA A 60 5.63 -8.02 31.39
N ASP A 61 4.41 -7.47 31.47
CA ASP A 61 3.88 -6.83 32.68
C ASP A 61 3.73 -7.84 33.86
N GLN A 62 3.78 -9.15 33.59
CA GLN A 62 3.76 -10.24 34.60
C GLN A 62 5.16 -10.69 35.06
N GLY A 63 6.22 -9.95 34.72
CA GLY A 63 7.58 -10.20 35.22
C GLY A 63 8.50 -10.98 34.27
N ALA A 64 8.10 -11.17 33.01
CA ALA A 64 8.99 -11.73 31.99
C ALA A 64 9.99 -10.67 31.51
N GLU A 65 11.15 -10.59 32.17
CA GLU A 65 12.26 -9.73 31.75
C GLU A 65 12.69 -10.08 30.31
N GLY A 66 12.73 -9.06 29.42
CA GLY A 66 13.05 -9.21 28.00
C GLY A 66 11.84 -9.30 27.05
N ALA A 67 10.66 -9.67 27.54
CA ALA A 67 9.45 -9.75 26.71
C ALA A 67 8.99 -8.37 26.19
N MET A 68 9.31 -7.30 26.92
CA MET A 68 9.00 -5.92 26.52
C MET A 68 9.73 -5.52 25.22
N GLY A 69 11.00 -5.94 25.05
CA GLY A 69 11.76 -5.67 23.82
C GLY A 69 11.18 -6.39 22.62
N VAL A 70 10.74 -7.64 22.81
CA VAL A 70 10.05 -8.43 21.78
C VAL A 70 8.71 -7.80 21.40
N ALA A 71 7.95 -7.28 22.36
CA ALA A 71 6.70 -6.58 22.08
C ALA A 71 6.94 -5.37 21.15
N PHE A 72 7.94 -4.52 21.46
CA PHE A 72 8.26 -3.37 20.61
C PHE A 72 8.78 -3.77 19.22
N LEU A 73 9.55 -4.85 19.10
CA LEU A 73 9.97 -5.39 17.81
C LEU A 73 8.78 -5.85 16.96
N ILE A 74 7.83 -6.58 17.56
CA ILE A 74 6.60 -7.00 16.88
C ILE A 74 5.82 -5.78 16.40
N LEU A 75 5.65 -4.77 17.27
CA LEU A 75 4.94 -3.55 16.91
C LEU A 75 5.65 -2.78 15.79
N ALA A 76 6.98 -2.68 15.83
CA ALA A 76 7.75 -2.00 14.80
C ALA A 76 7.66 -2.71 13.45
N VAL A 77 7.76 -4.04 13.42
CA VAL A 77 7.69 -4.82 12.18
C VAL A 77 6.26 -4.83 11.63
N PHE A 78 5.27 -5.23 12.42
CA PHE A 78 3.90 -5.39 11.92
C PHE A 78 3.13 -4.07 11.84
N GLY A 79 3.27 -3.23 12.87
CA GLY A 79 2.67 -1.90 12.90
C GLY A 79 3.36 -0.95 11.94
N GLY A 80 4.69 -0.83 12.04
CA GLY A 80 5.47 0.07 11.18
C GLY A 80 5.35 -0.27 9.70
N LEU A 81 5.64 -1.53 9.31
CA LEU A 81 5.53 -1.91 7.89
C LEU A 81 4.09 -1.88 7.39
N GLY A 82 3.11 -2.22 8.24
CA GLY A 82 1.71 -2.15 7.85
C GLY A 82 1.21 -0.73 7.63
N VAL A 83 1.61 0.24 8.46
CA VAL A 83 1.32 1.67 8.23
C VAL A 83 1.95 2.17 6.92
N ILE A 84 3.21 1.80 6.65
CA ILE A 84 3.88 2.13 5.39
C ILE A 84 3.12 1.52 4.20
N GLY A 85 2.73 0.26 4.29
CA GLY A 85 1.94 -0.42 3.26
C GLY A 85 0.58 0.24 3.00
N MET A 86 -0.11 0.67 4.07
CA MET A 86 -1.34 1.45 3.96
C MET A 86 -1.13 2.82 3.32
N ALA A 87 -0.03 3.52 3.62
CA ALA A 87 0.30 4.79 2.99
C ALA A 87 0.53 4.65 1.48
N ILE A 88 1.26 3.60 1.07
CA ILE A 88 1.46 3.27 -0.35
C ILE A 88 0.13 2.93 -1.02
N ALA A 89 -0.72 2.12 -0.36
CA ALA A 89 -2.06 1.79 -0.85
C ALA A 89 -2.93 3.04 -1.04
N ALA A 90 -2.89 4.00 -0.10
CA ALA A 90 -3.64 5.25 -0.20
C ALA A 90 -3.14 6.15 -1.35
N ALA A 91 -1.82 6.24 -1.54
CA ALA A 91 -1.24 6.96 -2.67
C ALA A 91 -1.65 6.35 -4.02
N ARG A 92 -1.59 5.02 -4.14
CA ARG A 92 -2.02 4.29 -5.34
C ARG A 92 -3.54 4.36 -5.54
N TRP A 93 -4.33 4.40 -4.48
CA TRP A 93 -5.79 4.61 -4.56
C TRP A 93 -6.14 6.00 -5.09
N ARG A 94 -5.47 7.05 -4.61
CA ARG A 94 -5.63 8.42 -5.12
C ARG A 94 -5.27 8.50 -6.60
N TRP A 95 -4.15 7.88 -7.00
CA TRP A 95 -3.76 7.80 -8.40
C TRP A 95 -4.76 7.02 -9.25
N LYS A 96 -5.24 5.84 -8.82
CA LYS A 96 -6.25 5.04 -9.56
C LYS A 96 -7.51 5.87 -9.83
N ARG A 97 -7.98 6.65 -8.83
CA ARG A 97 -9.14 7.54 -9.00
C ARG A 97 -8.88 8.64 -10.02
N GLU A 98 -7.69 9.24 -10.01
CA GLU A 98 -7.33 10.28 -10.98
C GLU A 98 -7.19 9.70 -12.40
N TYR A 99 -6.55 8.53 -12.53
CA TYR A 99 -6.41 7.83 -13.80
C TYR A 99 -7.77 7.51 -14.42
N VAL A 100 -8.70 6.94 -13.64
CA VAL A 100 -10.05 6.61 -14.11
C VAL A 100 -10.82 7.88 -14.48
N ARG A 101 -10.64 8.98 -13.75
CA ARG A 101 -11.27 10.27 -14.08
C ARG A 101 -10.78 10.82 -15.42
N ILE A 102 -9.47 10.76 -15.68
CA ILE A 102 -8.85 11.33 -16.90
C ILE A 102 -9.04 10.43 -18.12
N MET A 103 -8.83 9.12 -17.95
CA MET A 103 -8.75 8.16 -19.05
C MET A 103 -10.08 7.42 -19.31
N GLY A 104 -11.06 7.51 -18.40
CA GLY A 104 -12.35 6.82 -18.53
C GLY A 104 -12.28 5.29 -18.49
N ARG A 105 -11.10 4.71 -18.24
CA ARG A 105 -10.86 3.26 -18.19
C ARG A 105 -9.99 2.89 -17.01
N SER A 106 -9.98 1.60 -16.65
CA SER A 106 -9.08 1.13 -15.61
C SER A 106 -7.62 1.16 -16.10
N PRO A 107 -6.63 1.43 -15.22
CA PRO A 107 -5.21 1.37 -15.61
C PRO A 107 -4.72 -0.06 -15.88
N TRP A 108 -5.55 -1.08 -15.64
CA TRP A 108 -5.19 -2.49 -15.70
C TRP A 108 -5.88 -3.24 -16.85
N THR A 109 -6.65 -2.53 -17.67
CA THR A 109 -7.38 -3.01 -18.87
C THR A 109 -6.64 -2.63 -20.13
#